data_AF-A0A524EZ54-F1
#
_entry.id   AF-A0A524EZ54-F1
#
_cell.length_a   1.000
_cell.length_b   1.000
_cell.length_c   1.000
_cell.angle_alpha   90.00
_cell.angle_beta   90.00
_cell.angle_gamma   90.00
#
_symmetry.space_group_name_H-M   'P 1'
#
loop_
_entity.id
_entity.type
_entity.pdbx_description
1 polymer ?
#
loop_
_entity_poly.entity_id
_entity_poly.type
_entity_poly.pdbx_seq_one_letter_code
_entity_poly.pdbx_strand_id
1 'polypeptide(L)' 'MSTIGPGEKKQKLLMYTGYKIRDIKETVANIFGLDPADFHLSTGGVTMEEGFTLNDYNVEDGDDILLIPASTAGIVSIL' A
#
# COMPACT_ATOMS: atom_id res chain seq x y z
N MET A 1 -10.98 -4.68 15.81
CA MET A 1 -10.99 -3.21 15.90
C MET A 1 -10.01 -2.72 14.84
N SER A 2 -10.42 -1.88 13.87
CA SER A 2 -9.51 -1.42 12.80
C SER A 2 -8.44 -0.52 13.41
N THR A 3 -7.18 -0.74 13.05
CA THR A 3 -6.05 0.10 13.49
C THR A 3 -6.03 1.47 12.80
N ILE A 4 -6.88 1.69 11.79
CA ILE A 4 -6.90 2.89 10.94
C ILE A 4 -7.88 3.97 11.45
N GLY A 5 -8.81 3.61 12.33
CA GLY A 5 -9.72 4.55 12.99
C GLY A 5 -10.99 4.90 12.20
N PRO A 6 -11.84 5.80 12.74
CA PRO A 6 -13.10 6.20 12.11
C PRO A 6 -12.86 6.96 10.79
N GLY A 7 -13.58 6.59 9.73
CA GLY A 7 -13.46 7.25 8.41
C GLY A 7 -12.54 6.56 7.42
N GLU A 8 -12.03 5.37 7.75
CA GLU A 8 -11.28 4.52 6.83
C GLU A 8 -12.07 4.29 5.52
N LYS A 9 -11.51 4.70 4.38
CA LYS A 9 -12.05 4.39 3.06
C LYS A 9 -11.46 3.06 2.60
N LYS A 10 -12.31 2.04 2.45
CA LYS A 10 -11.95 0.74 1.86
C LYS A 10 -12.50 0.61 0.45
N GLN A 11 -11.69 0.08 -0.46
CA GLN A 11 -12.10 -0.23 -1.83
C GLN A 11 -11.63 -1.64 -2.20
N LYS A 12 -12.55 -2.48 -2.68
CA LYS A 12 -12.20 -3.77 -3.29
C LYS A 12 -11.80 -3.57 -4.74
N LEU A 13 -10.67 -4.14 -5.13
CA LEU A 13 -10.13 -4.06 -6.48
C LEU A 13 -9.84 -5.47 -6.97
N LEU A 14 -10.32 -5.79 -8.18
CA LEU A 14 -9.97 -7.02 -8.85
C LEU A 14 -8.76 -6.72 -9.76
N MET A 15 -7.60 -7.29 -9.45
CA MET A 15 -6.36 -7.02 -10.16
C MET A 15 -5.52 -8.27 -10.35
N TYR A 16 -4.70 -8.27 -11.39
CA TYR A 16 -3.73 -9.33 -11.63
C TYR A 16 -2.52 -9.16 -10.73
N THR A 17 -2.16 -10.19 -9.95
CA THR A 17 -1.09 -10.13 -8.96
C THR A 17 0.32 -10.01 -9.58
N GLY A 18 0.45 -10.27 -10.88
CA GLY A 18 1.70 -10.06 -11.62
C GLY A 18 1.94 -8.62 -12.07
N TYR A 19 1.04 -7.67 -11.78
CA TYR A 19 1.31 -6.26 -12.01
C TYR A 19 2.38 -5.73 -11.05
N LYS A 20 3.17 -4.77 -11.54
CA LYS A 20 4.18 -4.11 -10.73
C LYS A 20 3.51 -3.20 -9.71
N ILE A 21 4.12 -3.09 -8.53
CA ILE A 21 3.63 -2.24 -7.44
C ILE A 21 3.51 -0.78 -7.89
N ARG A 22 4.40 -0.30 -8.77
CA ARG A 22 4.26 1.04 -9.38
C ARG A 22 2.91 1.24 -10.09
N ASP A 23 2.50 0.30 -10.93
CA ASP A 23 1.29 0.43 -11.75
C ASP A 23 0.02 0.30 -10.88
N ILE A 24 0.12 -0.50 -9.82
CA ILE A 24 -0.93 -0.61 -8.79
C ILE A 24 -1.04 0.71 -8.01
N LYS A 25 0.09 1.34 -7.63
CA LYS A 25 0.10 2.66 -6.97
C LYS A 25 -0.61 3.70 -7.82
N GLU A 26 -0.33 3.76 -9.11
CA GLU A 26 -1.02 4.68 -10.04
C GLU A 26 -2.54 4.43 -10.05
N THR A 27 -2.97 3.17 -10.11
CA THR A 27 -4.40 2.83 -10.08
C THR A 27 -5.06 3.28 -8.78
N VAL A 28 -4.41 3.00 -7.64
CA VAL A 28 -4.90 3.39 -6.31
C VAL A 28 -4.94 4.92 -6.18
N ALA A 29 -3.89 5.63 -6.59
CA ALA A 29 -3.82 7.08 -6.57
C ALA A 29 -5.01 7.72 -7.29
N ASN A 30 -5.33 7.24 -8.50
CA ASN A 30 -6.48 7.70 -9.27
C ASN A 30 -7.83 7.45 -8.58
N ILE A 31 -8.02 6.30 -7.94
CA ILE A 31 -9.27 5.93 -7.25
C ILE A 31 -9.50 6.74 -5.97
N PHE A 32 -8.41 7.08 -5.27
CA PHE A 32 -8.46 7.81 -4.02
C PHE A 32 -8.27 9.32 -4.18
N GLY A 33 -7.89 9.79 -5.37
CA GLY A 33 -7.61 11.21 -5.63
C GLY A 33 -6.34 11.69 -4.93
N LEU A 34 -5.31 10.85 -4.89
CA LEU A 34 -4.01 11.11 -4.24
C LEU A 34 -2.91 11.25 -5.29
N ASP A 35 -1.78 11.85 -4.92
CA ASP A 35 -0.53 11.73 -5.68
C ASP A 35 0.14 10.37 -5.33
N PRO A 36 0.62 9.57 -6.30
CA PRO A 36 1.37 8.34 -6.02
C PRO A 36 2.59 8.54 -5.12
N ALA A 37 3.18 9.74 -5.07
CA ALA A 37 4.31 10.06 -4.21
C ALA A 37 3.90 10.26 -2.73
N ASP A 38 2.63 10.55 -2.45
CA ASP A 38 2.14 10.87 -1.10
C ASP A 38 1.88 9.63 -0.23
N PHE A 39 2.05 8.42 -0.77
CA PHE A 39 1.83 7.18 -0.02
C PHE A 39 2.68 5.99 -0.49
N HIS A 40 2.75 5.02 0.40
CA HIS A 40 3.29 3.69 0.16
C HIS A 40 2.18 2.65 0.26
N LEU A 41 2.34 1.56 -0.49
CA LEU A 41 1.53 0.35 -0.27
C LEU A 41 2.28 -0.57 0.69
N SER A 42 1.56 -1.19 1.63
CA SER A 42 2.15 -2.11 2.61
C SER A 42 1.29 -3.35 2.81
N THR A 43 1.96 -4.49 2.94
CA THR A 43 1.36 -5.77 3.35
C THR A 43 2.20 -6.41 4.43
N GLY A 44 1.56 -7.02 5.43
CA GLY A 44 2.26 -7.68 6.55
C GLY A 44 3.23 -6.78 7.33
N GLY A 45 3.05 -5.45 7.28
CA GLY A 45 3.98 -4.48 7.88
C GLY A 45 5.22 -4.16 7.05
N VAL A 46 5.32 -4.69 5.83
CA VAL A 46 6.41 -4.41 4.87
C VAL A 46 5.92 -3.36 3.88
N THR A 47 6.70 -2.30 3.68
CA THR A 47 6.48 -1.35 2.58
C THR A 47 6.92 -2.00 1.27
N MET A 48 6.03 -2.04 0.28
CA MET A 48 6.29 -2.69 -1.00
C MET A 48 7.10 -1.78 -1.93
N GLU A 49 8.09 -2.34 -2.61
CA GLU A 49 8.92 -1.60 -3.56
C GLU A 49 8.31 -1.66 -4.97
N GLU A 50 8.42 -0.54 -5.68
CA GLU A 50 7.76 -0.31 -6.96
C GLU A 50 8.20 -1.26 -8.09
N GLY A 51 9.39 -1.87 -7.97
CA GLY A 51 9.95 -2.83 -8.92
C GLY A 51 9.46 -4.27 -8.76
N PHE A 52 8.78 -4.60 -7.66
CA PHE A 52 8.23 -5.93 -7.40
C PHE A 52 6.76 -6.02 -7.80
N THR A 53 6.17 -7.21 -7.65
CA THR A 53 4.76 -7.54 -7.90
C THR A 53 4.08 -7.96 -6.60
N LEU A 54 2.76 -8.09 -6.59
CA LEU A 54 2.03 -8.63 -5.43
C LEU A 54 2.43 -10.07 -5.10
N ASN A 55 2.75 -10.87 -6.12
CA ASN A 55 3.23 -12.24 -5.95
C ASN A 55 4.56 -12.31 -5.19
N ASP A 56 5.46 -11.34 -5.39
CA ASP A 56 6.75 -11.30 -4.69
C ASP A 56 6.57 -11.10 -3.17
N TYR A 57 5.40 -10.59 -2.75
CA TYR A 57 5.00 -10.44 -1.36
C TYR A 57 4.03 -11.52 -0.87
N ASN A 58 3.73 -12.54 -1.68
CA ASN A 58 2.75 -13.60 -1.40
C ASN A 58 1.36 -13.06 -1.05
N VAL A 59 0.91 -11.99 -1.70
CA VAL A 59 -0.46 -11.46 -1.53
C VAL A 59 -1.44 -12.36 -2.27
N GLU A 60 -2.46 -12.84 -1.58
CA GLU A 60 -3.50 -13.73 -2.09
C GLU A 60 -4.87 -13.03 -2.19
N ASP A 61 -5.85 -13.73 -2.79
CA ASP A 61 -7.22 -13.23 -2.85
C ASP A 61 -7.81 -13.07 -1.44
N GLY A 62 -8.38 -11.89 -1.19
CA GLY A 62 -8.95 -11.54 0.11
C GLY A 62 -7.98 -10.85 1.08
N ASP A 63 -6.68 -10.74 0.74
CA ASP A 63 -5.74 -9.97 1.54
C ASP A 63 -6.02 -8.46 1.47
N ASP A 64 -5.81 -7.78 2.61
CA ASP A 64 -5.88 -6.33 2.70
C ASP A 64 -4.48 -5.72 2.47
N ILE A 65 -4.41 -4.72 1.58
CA ILE A 65 -3.22 -3.87 1.38
C ILE A 65 -3.47 -2.52 2.03
N LEU A 66 -2.53 -2.06 2.84
CA LEU A 66 -2.60 -0.78 3.52
C LEU A 66 -1.98 0.34 2.68
N LEU A 67 -2.65 1.49 2.66
CA LEU A 67 -2.06 2.74 2.18
C LEU A 67 -1.49 3.48 3.39
N ILE A 68 -0.18 3.72 3.37
CA ILE A 68 0.54 4.42 4.44
C ILE A 68 1.01 5.77 3.89
N PRO A 69 0.67 6.91 4.52
CA PRO A 69 1.17 8.21 4.10
C PRO A 69 2.70 8.22 4.03
N ALA A 70 3.26 8.82 2.98
CA ALA A 70 4.68 9.13 2.87
C ALA A 70 4.99 10.30 3.81
N SER A 71 4.97 10.06 5.13
CA SER A 71 5.42 11.05 6.11
C SER A 71 6.93 11.23 6.03
N THR A 72 7.43 12.40 6.43
CA THR A 72 8.87 12.64 6.62
C THR A 72 9.47 11.55 7.51
N ALA A 73 10.37 10.74 6.93
CA ALA A 73 11.08 9.71 7.68
C ALA A 73 11.93 10.34 8.79
N GLY A 74 11.86 9.77 9.99
CA GLY A 74 12.73 10.10 11.12
C GLY A 74 13.64 8.93 11.46
N ILE A 75 14.79 9.20 12.08
CA ILE A 75 15.69 8.17 12.61
C ILE A 75 15.53 8.16 14.12
N VAL A 76 15.25 6.98 14.69
CA VAL A 76 15.27 6.75 16.14
C VAL A 76 16.41 5.79 16.45
N SER A 77 17.37 6.21 17.25
CA SER A 77 18.42 5.34 17.80
C SER A 77 18.06 4.99 19.24
N ILE A 78 17.97 3.69 19.53
CA ILE A 78 17.81 3.17 20.90
C ILE A 78 19.21 2.92 21.46
N LEU A 79 19.49 3.39 22.69
CA LEU A 79 20.72 3.11 23.43
C LEU A 79 20.60 1.81 24.24
#